data_AF-C0W8Y4-F1
#
_entry.id   AF-C0W8Y4-F1
#
_cell.length_a   1.000
_cell.length_b   1.000
_cell.length_c   1.000
_cell.angle_alpha   90.00
_cell.angle_beta   90.00
_cell.angle_gamma   90.00
#
_symmetry.space_group_name_H-M   'P 1'
#
loop_
_entity.id
_entity.type
_entity.pdbx_description
1 polymer ?
#
loop_
_entity_poly.entity_id
_entity_poly.type
_entity_poly.pdbx_seq_one_letter_code
_entity_poly.pdbx_strand_id
1 'polypeptide(L)'
;MKLTRTVHLRHDGTSLVLATDPSGLPTVPYWGADLGPLDEEALAALEDVIARMKVDNDPDLVTAPSILPAAWTGWSGRPGLV
;
A
#
# COMPACT_ATOMS: atom_id res chain seq x y z
N MET A 1 -5.86 -4.79 -16.25
CA MET A 1 -6.90 -4.15 -15.41
C MET A 1 -6.49 -4.41 -13.96
N LYS A 2 -6.19 -3.37 -13.19
CA LYS A 2 -5.71 -3.52 -11.80
C LYS A 2 -6.91 -3.99 -10.97
N LEU A 3 -6.90 -5.22 -10.45
CA LEU A 3 -7.98 -5.76 -9.62
C LEU A 3 -7.77 -5.42 -8.15
N THR A 4 -7.17 -4.25 -7.88
CA THR A 4 -6.79 -3.83 -6.54
C THR A 4 -8.00 -3.25 -5.83
N ARG A 5 -8.35 -3.77 -4.66
CA ARG A 5 -9.35 -3.19 -3.76
C ARG A 5 -8.66 -2.34 -2.70
N THR A 6 -9.12 -1.10 -2.53
CA THR A 6 -8.58 -0.16 -1.55
C THR A 6 -9.49 -0.11 -0.32
N VAL A 7 -8.90 -0.12 0.88
CA VAL A 7 -9.61 -0.02 2.17
C VAL A 7 -9.04 1.14 2.95
N HIS A 8 -9.92 2.04 3.41
CA HIS A 8 -9.56 3.19 4.24
C HIS A 8 -10.05 3.00 5.67
N LEU A 9 -9.11 2.83 6.59
CA LEU A 9 -9.36 2.75 8.02
C LEU A 9 -8.98 4.07 8.67
N ARG A 10 -9.84 4.55 9.57
CA ARG A 10 -9.65 5.84 10.26
C ARG A 10 -9.92 5.67 11.74
N HIS A 11 -9.00 6.14 12.57
CA HIS A 11 -9.18 6.18 14.02
C HIS A 11 -8.24 7.20 14.65
N ASP A 12 -8.74 7.94 15.65
CA ASP A 12 -7.95 8.86 16.49
C ASP A 12 -6.97 9.77 15.70
N GLY A 13 -7.49 10.48 14.69
CA GLY A 13 -6.68 11.39 13.87
C GLY A 13 -5.66 10.71 12.95
N THR A 14 -5.76 9.39 12.78
CA THR A 14 -4.88 8.58 11.91
C THR A 14 -5.68 7.92 10.78
N SER A 15 -5.11 7.91 9.59
CA SER A 15 -5.59 7.14 8.44
C SER A 15 -4.60 6.03 8.09
N LEU A 16 -5.13 4.84 7.83
CA LEU A 16 -4.43 3.70 7.24
C LEU A 16 -5.16 3.31 5.95
N VAL A 17 -4.44 3.37 4.83
CA VAL A 17 -4.94 2.91 3.54
C VAL A 17 -4.26 1.58 3.22
N LEU A 18 -5.06 0.59 2.84
CA LEU A 18 -4.61 -0.74 2.43
C LEU A 18 -5.02 -0.98 0.98
N ALA A 19 -4.07 -1.42 0.15
CA ALA A 19 -4.34 -1.89 -1.19
C ALA A 19 -4.23 -3.42 -1.22
N THR A 20 -5.25 -4.09 -1.73
CA THR A 20 -5.35 -5.55 -1.75
C THR A 20 -5.42 -6.05 -3.19
N ASP A 21 -4.44 -6.86 -3.58
CA ASP A 21 -4.46 -7.60 -4.84
C ASP A 21 -4.86 -9.06 -4.58
N PRO A 22 -5.73 -9.68 -5.40
CA PRO A 22 -6.16 -11.07 -5.22
C PRO A 22 -5.00 -12.09 -5.19
N SER A 23 -3.86 -11.75 -5.78
CA SER A 23 -2.68 -12.61 -5.92
C SER A 23 -1.55 -12.31 -4.94
N GLY A 24 -1.71 -11.30 -4.07
CA GLY A 24 -0.64 -10.78 -3.22
C GLY A 24 -1.05 -10.47 -1.78
N LEU A 25 -0.07 -10.06 -0.98
CA LEU A 25 -0.32 -9.58 0.37
C LEU A 25 -0.83 -8.13 0.34
N PRO A 26 -1.71 -7.72 1.28
CA PRO A 26 -2.13 -6.33 1.40
C PRO A 26 -0.93 -5.41 1.59
N THR A 27 -0.81 -4.37 0.77
CA THR A 27 0.21 -3.34 0.90
C THR A 27 -0.34 -2.14 1.67
N VAL A 28 0.57 -1.30 2.16
CA VAL A 28 0.26 -0.07 2.91
C VAL A 28 0.70 1.14 2.11
N PRO A 29 -0.14 1.67 1.19
CA PRO A 29 0.21 2.85 0.42
C PRO A 29 0.31 4.12 1.29
N TYR A 30 -0.49 4.23 2.35
CA TYR A 30 -0.49 5.39 3.25
C TYR A 30 -0.75 4.99 4.70
N TRP A 31 0.04 5.55 5.61
CA TRP A 31 -0.21 5.54 7.04
C TRP A 31 0.25 6.88 7.62
N GLY A 32 -0.69 7.66 8.14
CA GLY A 32 -0.35 8.96 8.72
C GLY A 32 -1.55 9.72 9.23
N ALA A 33 -1.47 11.04 9.16
CA ALA A 33 -2.54 11.94 9.56
C ALA A 33 -3.87 11.60 8.88
N ASP A 34 -4.97 11.90 9.56
CA ASP A 34 -6.30 11.64 9.03
C ASP A 34 -6.53 12.41 7.72
N LEU A 35 -6.82 11.66 6.65
CA LEU A 35 -7.13 12.20 5.33
C LEU A 35 -8.57 12.71 5.22
N GLY A 36 -9.41 12.45 6.24
CA GLY A 36 -10.83 12.74 6.19
C GLY A 36 -11.62 11.64 5.46
N PRO A 37 -12.93 11.83 5.25
CA PRO A 37 -13.71 10.92 4.41
C PRO A 37 -13.28 11.05 2.95
N LEU A 38 -12.99 9.93 2.31
CA LEU A 38 -12.71 9.82 0.88
C LEU A 38 -13.73 8.88 0.24
N ASP A 39 -14.24 9.24 -0.94
CA ASP A 39 -15.04 8.34 -1.77
C ASP A 39 -14.15 7.37 -2.55
N GLU A 40 -14.76 6.47 -3.32
CA GLU A 40 -14.05 5.42 -4.05
C GLU A 40 -13.15 6.02 -5.14
N GLU A 41 -13.60 7.06 -5.83
CA GLU A 41 -12.84 7.79 -6.82
C GLU A 41 -11.62 8.49 -6.22
N ALA A 42 -11.77 9.16 -5.08
CA ALA A 42 -10.66 9.81 -4.39
C ALA A 42 -9.65 8.79 -3.84
N LEU A 43 -10.12 7.64 -3.34
CA LEU A 43 -9.23 6.56 -2.90
C LEU A 43 -8.44 5.95 -4.05
N ALA A 44 -9.06 5.78 -5.22
CA ALA A 44 -8.36 5.31 -6.41
C ALA A 44 -7.30 6.32 -6.88
N ALA A 45 -7.63 7.61 -6.90
CA ALA A 45 -6.69 8.68 -7.27
C ALA A 45 -5.54 8.82 -6.26
N LEU A 46 -5.78 8.53 -4.98
CA LEU A 46 -4.76 8.58 -3.94
C LEU A 46 -3.62 7.60 -4.21
N GLU A 47 -3.90 6.41 -4.75
CA GLU A 47 -2.86 5.43 -5.12
C GLU A 47 -1.86 5.99 -6.13
N ASP A 48 -2.34 6.77 -7.11
CA ASP A 48 -1.49 7.37 -8.13
C ASP A 48 -0.62 8.50 -7.55
N VAL A 49 -1.16 9.26 -6.60
CA VAL A 49 -0.46 10.39 -5.96
C VAL A 49 0.66 9.92 -5.02
N ILE A 50 0.43 8.82 -4.30
CA ILE A 50 1.42 8.27 -3.33
C ILE A 50 2.37 7.26 -3.97
N ALA A 51 2.13 6.87 -5.22
CA ALA A 51 3.00 5.95 -5.93
C ALA A 51 4.44 6.46 -5.91
N ARG A 52 5.37 5.56 -5.60
CA ARG A 52 6.79 5.86 -5.63
C ARG A 52 7.16 6.33 -7.05
N MET A 53 7.83 7.46 -7.15
CA MET A 53 8.41 7.91 -8.41
C MET A 53 9.38 6.86 -8.95
N LYS A 54 9.23 6.50 -10.22
CA LYS A 54 10.19 5.65 -10.93
C LYS A 54 11.43 6.47 -11.28
N VAL A 55 12.59 6.00 -10.86
CA VAL A 55 13.90 6.60 -11.15
C VAL A 55 14.82 5.61 -11.85
N ASP A 56 15.96 6.07 -12.35
CA ASP A 56 16.96 5.20 -12.96
C ASP A 56 17.43 4.12 -11.96
N ASN A 57 17.60 2.90 -12.46
CA ASN A 57 18.02 1.72 -11.67
C ASN A 57 17.00 1.23 -10.61
N ASP A 58 15.72 1.57 -10.73
CA ASP A 58 14.66 0.94 -9.93
C ASP A 58 14.45 -0.54 -10.33
N PRO A 59 14.11 -1.42 -9.36
CA PRO A 59 13.75 -2.80 -9.65
C PRO A 59 12.48 -2.87 -10.51
N ASP A 60 12.38 -3.93 -11.34
CA ASP A 60 11.21 -4.16 -12.20
C ASP A 60 9.89 -4.29 -11.42
N LEU A 61 9.98 -4.78 -10.19
CA LEU A 61 8.87 -4.85 -9.23
C LEU A 61 9.19 -3.98 -8.02
N VAL A 62 8.31 -3.00 -7.78
CA VAL A 62 8.42 -2.13 -6.60
C VAL A 62 8.04 -2.94 -5.36
N THR A 63 8.97 -3.04 -4.41
CA THR A 63 8.69 -3.58 -3.08
C THR A 63 7.89 -2.55 -2.29
N ALA A 64 6.62 -2.82 -2.07
CA ALA A 64 5.76 -2.01 -1.21
C ALA A 64 5.72 -2.60 0.21
N PRO A 65 5.76 -1.77 1.27
CA PRO A 65 5.56 -2.26 2.63
C PRO A 65 4.18 -2.90 2.76
N SER A 66 4.15 -4.13 3.28
CA SER A 66 2.93 -4.88 3.58
C SER A 66 2.67 -4.87 5.07
N ILE A 67 1.40 -5.03 5.48
CA ILE A 67 1.06 -5.30 6.88
C ILE A 67 1.69 -6.64 7.36
N LEU A 68 2.03 -7.52 6.43
CA LEU A 68 2.70 -8.79 6.68
C LEU A 68 3.97 -8.91 5.80
N PRO A 69 5.10 -8.30 6.18
CA PRO A 69 6.32 -8.39 5.40
C PRO A 69 6.77 -9.84 5.24
N ALA A 70 7.08 -10.28 4.01
CA ALA A 70 7.41 -11.67 3.73
C ALA A 70 8.60 -11.79 2.78
N ALA A 71 9.53 -12.70 3.08
CA ALA A 71 10.78 -12.82 2.31
C ALA A 71 10.54 -13.14 0.82
N TRP A 72 9.50 -13.91 0.50
CA TRP A 72 9.15 -14.27 -0.88
C TRP A 72 8.67 -13.09 -1.73
N THR A 73 8.31 -11.95 -1.12
CA THR A 73 7.96 -10.71 -1.84
C THR A 73 9.18 -9.81 -2.10
N GLY A 74 10.40 -10.30 -1.86
CA GLY A 74 11.64 -9.51 -1.97
C GLY A 74 11.93 -8.65 -0.74
N TRP A 75 11.17 -8.80 0.36
CA TRP A 75 11.45 -8.09 1.60
C TRP A 75 12.74 -8.60 2.25
N SER A 76 13.73 -7.73 2.40
CA SER A 76 15.05 -8.05 2.97
C SER A 76 15.13 -7.85 4.48
N GLY A 77 14.08 -7.29 5.10
CA GLY A 77 14.01 -7.09 6.55
C GLY A 77 13.50 -8.32 7.31
N ARG A 78 13.21 -8.13 8.61
CA ARG A 78 12.59 -9.18 9.43
C ARG A 78 11.20 -9.51 8.88
N PRO A 79 10.87 -10.79 8.65
CA PRO A 79 9.52 -11.18 8.23
C PRO A 79 8.53 -10.99 9.38
N GLY A 80 7.26 -10.75 9.04
CA GLY A 80 6.18 -10.57 10.01
C GLY A 80 5.68 -11.88 10.63
N LEU A 81 5.91 -13.02 9.97
CA LEU A 81 5.62 -14.36 10.45
C LEU A 81 6.77 -15.32 10.11
N VAL A 82 6.92 -16.38 10.91
CA VAL A 82 7.86 -17.48 10.74
C VAL A 82 7.15 -18.82 10.75
#